data_AF-A0A6I2STB3-F1
#
_entry.id   AF-A0A6I2STB3-F1
#
_cell.length_a   1.000
_cell.length_b   1.000
_cell.length_c   1.000
_cell.angle_alpha   90.00
_cell.angle_beta   90.00
_cell.angle_gamma   90.00
#
_symmetry.space_group_name_H-M   'P 1'
#
loop_
_entity.id
_entity.type
_entity.pdbx_description
1 polymer ?
#
loop_
_entity_poly.entity_id
_entity_poly.type
_entity_poly.pdbx_seq_one_letter_code
_entity_poly.pdbx_strand_id
1 'polypeptide(L)'
;MKFSKAAIVLNGFIHDFTTGYWLSCIIAIYLLDGFQAQYPAVAPILNHLERFFFWNSIGAVVVILATGAGRTFTYVDNVYGETTEKVRRNMLILKHVILLSLFGAGGYWAYLMTFR
;
A
#
# COMPACT_ATOMS: atom_id res chain seq x y z
N MET A 1 22.53 6.91 -14.48
CA MET A 1 21.49 7.17 -15.50
C MET A 1 20.72 8.42 -15.09
N LYS A 2 20.62 9.44 -15.95
CA LYS A 2 19.71 10.57 -15.71
C LYS A 2 18.28 10.09 -16.00
N PHE A 3 17.50 9.77 -14.97
CA PHE A 3 16.07 9.53 -15.15
C PHE A 3 15.41 10.79 -15.69
N SER A 4 14.52 10.65 -16.67
CA SER A 4 13.74 11.78 -17.15
C SER A 4 12.84 12.29 -16.00
N LYS A 5 12.62 13.60 -15.92
CA LYS A 5 11.68 14.18 -14.93
C LYS A 5 10.30 13.51 -15.00
N ALA A 6 9.88 13.09 -16.20
CA ALA A 6 8.66 12.35 -16.42
C ALA A 6 8.64 10.98 -15.71
N ALA A 7 9.75 10.24 -15.70
CA ALA A 7 9.83 8.95 -15.00
C ALA A 7 9.69 9.10 -13.47
N ILE A 8 10.24 10.17 -12.90
CA ILE A 8 10.12 10.47 -11.46
C ILE A 8 8.66 10.78 -11.10
N VAL A 9 7.98 11.60 -11.92
CA VAL A 9 6.56 11.94 -11.74
C VAL A 9 5.69 10.69 -11.90
N LEU A 10 5.94 9.88 -12.93
CA LEU A 10 5.19 8.65 -13.19
C LEU A 10 5.35 7.63 -12.05
N ASN A 11 6.57 7.42 -11.56
CA ASN A 11 6.82 6.55 -10.41
C ASN A 11 6.04 7.02 -9.17
N GLY A 12 6.00 8.34 -8.96
CA GLY A 12 5.22 8.91 -7.87
C GLY A 12 3.71 8.70 -8.03
N PHE A 13 3.19 8.91 -9.24
CA PHE A 13 1.78 8.67 -9.55
C PHE A 13 1.40 7.20 -9.33
N ILE A 14 2.20 6.25 -9.83
CA ILE A 14 1.95 4.82 -9.65
C ILE A 14 1.95 4.47 -8.16
N HIS A 15 2.96 4.90 -7.40
CA HIS A 15 3.03 4.66 -5.96
C HIS A 15 1.75 5.12 -5.24
N ASP A 16 1.33 6.35 -5.49
CA ASP A 16 0.21 6.96 -4.77
C ASP A 16 -1.14 6.37 -5.22
N PHE A 17 -1.30 6.09 -6.52
CA PHE A 17 -2.46 5.37 -7.05
C PHE A 17 -2.57 3.96 -6.47
N THR A 18 -1.49 3.20 -6.45
CA THR A 18 -1.47 1.84 -5.91
C THR A 18 -1.75 1.82 -4.41
N THR A 19 -1.33 2.84 -3.67
CA THR A 19 -1.69 2.98 -2.24
C THR A 19 -3.21 3.14 -2.05
N GLY A 20 -3.87 3.96 -2.88
CA GLY A 20 -5.33 4.08 -2.86
C GLY A 20 -6.04 2.78 -3.29
N TYR A 21 -5.49 2.09 -4.29
CA TYR A 21 -6.00 0.79 -4.73
C TYR A 21 -5.89 -0.28 -3.64
N TRP A 22 -4.76 -0.35 -2.93
CA TRP A 22 -4.58 -1.25 -1.78
C TRP A 22 -5.66 -1.02 -0.72
N LEU A 23 -5.86 0.25 -0.31
CA LEU A 23 -6.87 0.58 0.70
C LEU A 23 -8.28 0.19 0.23
N SER A 24 -8.58 0.41 -1.05
CA SER A 24 -9.87 0.03 -1.65
C SER A 24 -10.10 -1.48 -1.61
N CYS A 25 -9.05 -2.29 -1.84
CA CYS A 25 -9.13 -3.74 -1.70
C CYS A 25 -9.45 -4.16 -0.25
N ILE A 26 -8.79 -3.54 0.73
CA ILE A 26 -9.04 -3.83 2.16
C ILE A 26 -10.49 -3.48 2.55
N ILE A 27 -11.00 -2.33 2.09
CA ILE A 27 -12.39 -1.92 2.33
C ILE A 27 -13.37 -2.90 1.65
N ALA A 28 -13.06 -3.35 0.43
CA ALA A 28 -13.90 -4.32 -0.28
C ALA A 28 -13.98 -5.65 0.49
N ILE A 29 -12.85 -6.17 0.99
CA ILE A 29 -12.80 -7.39 1.81
C ILE A 29 -13.68 -7.23 3.06
N TYR A 30 -13.56 -6.12 3.76
CA TYR A 30 -14.38 -5.84 4.94
C TYR A 30 -15.89 -5.86 4.64
N LEU A 31 -16.30 -5.22 3.55
CA LEU A 31 -17.72 -5.18 3.16
C LEU A 31 -18.23 -6.56 2.75
N LEU A 32 -17.43 -7.30 1.97
CA LEU A 32 -17.78 -8.65 1.53
C LEU A 32 -17.95 -9.61 2.71
N ASP A 33 -17.05 -9.57 3.70
CA ASP A 33 -17.13 -10.44 4.88
C ASP A 33 -18.40 -10.15 5.69
N GLY A 34 -18.75 -8.87 5.80
CA GLY A 34 -20.02 -8.44 6.40
C GLY A 34 -21.26 -8.98 5.66
N PHE A 35 -21.24 -9.00 4.33
CA PHE A 35 -22.33 -9.57 3.54
C PHE A 35 -22.43 -11.09 3.64
N GLN A 36 -21.30 -11.80 3.77
CA GLN A 36 -21.31 -13.24 3.98
C GLN A 36 -22.01 -13.64 5.28
N ALA A 37 -21.75 -12.89 6.36
CA ALA A 37 -22.39 -13.12 7.64
C ALA A 37 -23.92 -12.90 7.59
N GLN A 38 -24.40 -11.99 6.73
CA GLN A 38 -25.82 -11.67 6.58
C GLN A 38 -26.55 -12.59 5.59
N TYR A 39 -25.87 -13.08 4.55
CA TYR A 39 -26.45 -13.84 3.45
C TYR A 39 -25.70 -15.15 3.18
N PRO A 40 -25.89 -16.20 4.01
CA PRO A 40 -25.15 -17.46 3.87
C PRO A 40 -25.28 -18.14 2.50
N ALA A 41 -26.41 -17.93 1.82
CA ALA A 41 -26.68 -18.51 0.49
C ALA A 41 -25.70 -18.04 -0.61
N VAL A 42 -25.10 -16.86 -0.47
CA VAL A 42 -24.12 -16.31 -1.44
C VAL A 42 -22.69 -16.32 -0.91
N ALA A 43 -22.47 -16.77 0.32
CA ALA A 43 -21.16 -16.75 0.97
C ALA A 43 -20.03 -17.38 0.14
N PRO A 44 -20.21 -18.55 -0.53
CA PRO A 44 -19.14 -19.15 -1.33
C PRO A 44 -18.65 -18.27 -2.49
N ILE A 45 -19.58 -17.54 -3.13
CA ILE A 45 -19.28 -16.64 -4.26
C ILE A 45 -18.55 -15.40 -3.74
N LEU A 46 -19.02 -14.82 -2.63
CA LEU A 46 -18.38 -13.66 -2.01
C LEU A 46 -16.97 -14.00 -1.50
N ASN A 47 -16.73 -15.20 -0.96
CA ASN A 47 -15.40 -15.60 -0.53
C ASN A 47 -14.40 -15.70 -1.70
N HIS A 48 -14.86 -16.09 -2.90
CA HIS A 48 -14.00 -16.03 -4.09
C HIS A 48 -13.59 -14.59 -4.43
N LEU A 49 -14.51 -13.64 -4.29
CA LEU A 49 -14.21 -12.21 -4.49
C LEU A 49 -13.25 -11.66 -3.43
N GLU A 50 -13.41 -12.05 -2.16
CA GLU A 50 -12.47 -11.68 -1.10
C GLU A 50 -11.06 -12.16 -1.39
N ARG A 51 -10.90 -13.42 -1.80
CA ARG A 51 -9.60 -13.98 -2.18
C ARG A 51 -8.99 -13.22 -3.36
N PHE A 52 -9.80 -12.83 -4.33
CA PHE A 52 -9.35 -11.99 -5.43
C PHE A 52 -8.84 -10.63 -4.92
N PHE A 53 -9.60 -9.92 -4.09
CA PHE A 53 -9.16 -8.64 -3.52
C PHE A 53 -7.96 -8.78 -2.60
N PHE A 54 -7.85 -9.88 -1.85
CA PHE A 54 -6.70 -10.17 -0.99
C PHE A 54 -5.43 -10.29 -1.82
N TRP A 55 -5.40 -11.12 -2.86
CA TRP A 55 -4.21 -11.28 -3.70
C TRP A 55 -3.87 -9.99 -4.46
N ASN A 56 -4.87 -9.23 -4.89
CA ASN A 56 -4.64 -7.90 -5.47
C ASN A 56 -4.05 -6.92 -4.44
N SER A 57 -4.45 -6.98 -3.18
CA SER A 57 -3.86 -6.16 -2.11
C SER A 57 -2.39 -6.52 -1.88
N ILE A 58 -2.03 -7.80 -1.93
CA ILE A 58 -0.62 -8.25 -1.85
C ILE A 58 0.17 -7.74 -3.04
N GLY A 59 -0.37 -7.86 -4.25
CA GLY A 59 0.23 -7.29 -5.47
C GLY A 59 0.44 -5.77 -5.36
N ALA A 60 -0.54 -5.05 -4.80
CA ALA A 60 -0.45 -3.63 -4.56
C ALA A 60 0.68 -3.27 -3.58
N VAL A 61 0.83 -4.01 -2.47
CA VAL A 61 1.95 -3.83 -1.53
C VAL A 61 3.30 -4.01 -2.22
N VAL A 62 3.45 -5.06 -3.05
CA VAL A 62 4.69 -5.29 -3.81
C VAL A 62 5.02 -4.10 -4.71
N VAL A 63 4.03 -3.57 -5.44
CA VAL A 63 4.21 -2.40 -6.31
C VAL A 63 4.53 -1.13 -5.52
N ILE A 64 3.88 -0.90 -4.37
CA ILE A 64 4.17 0.22 -3.47
C ILE A 64 5.61 0.16 -2.97
N LEU A 65 6.09 -1.01 -2.54
CA LEU A 65 7.46 -1.18 -2.06
C LEU A 65 8.48 -0.97 -3.21
N ALA A 66 8.21 -1.52 -4.39
CA ALA A 66 9.08 -1.35 -5.56
C ALA A 66 9.18 0.12 -6.00
N THR A 67 8.04 0.82 -6.11
CA THR A 67 7.99 2.23 -6.51
C THR A 67 8.49 3.17 -5.40
N GLY A 68 8.30 2.80 -4.13
CA GLY A 68 8.81 3.49 -2.95
C GLY A 68 10.34 3.42 -2.84
N ALA A 69 10.94 2.27 -3.15
CA ALA A 69 12.39 2.12 -3.26
C ALA A 69 12.97 3.03 -4.36
N GLY A 70 12.26 3.19 -5.48
CA GLY A 70 12.63 4.14 -6.53
C GLY A 70 12.72 5.60 -6.05
N ARG A 71 11.86 6.01 -5.10
CA ARG A 71 11.87 7.36 -4.51
C ARG A 71 13.07 7.60 -3.59
N THR A 72 13.71 6.55 -3.05
CA THR A 72 14.86 6.70 -2.15
C THR A 72 16.13 7.16 -2.89
N PHE A 73 16.25 6.83 -4.17
CA PHE A 73 17.42 7.15 -5.00
C PHE A 73 17.33 8.50 -5.73
N THR A 74 16.18 9.18 -5.71
CA THR A 74 15.97 10.46 -6.41
C THR A 74 16.21 11.70 -5.54
N TYR A 75 16.46 11.53 -4.23
CA TYR A 75 16.74 12.62 -3.30
C TYR A 75 18.19 12.57 -2.83
N VAL A 76 19.12 13.02 -3.66
CA VAL A 76 20.56 12.94 -3.36
C VAL A 76 21.20 14.32 -3.08
N ASP A 77 20.46 15.42 -3.30
CA ASP A 77 21.02 16.76 -3.09
C ASP A 77 20.52 17.38 -1.77
N ASN A 78 21.46 17.90 -0.97
CA ASN A 78 21.26 18.52 0.34
C ASN A 78 20.62 19.93 0.19
N VAL A 79 19.44 20.00 -0.43
CA VAL A 79 18.80 21.24 -0.90
C VAL A 79 18.34 22.14 0.26
N TYR A 80 18.09 21.59 1.46
CA TYR A 80 17.42 22.27 2.56
C TYR A 80 18.31 22.66 3.76
N GLY A 81 19.62 22.36 3.71
CA GLY A 81 20.57 22.58 4.81
C GLY A 81 20.64 21.43 5.84
N GLU A 82 21.77 21.29 6.55
CA GLU A 82 22.08 20.12 7.39
C GLU A 82 21.05 19.83 8.51
N THR A 83 20.53 20.87 9.17
CA THR A 83 19.54 20.72 10.24
C THR A 83 18.19 20.27 9.70
N THR A 84 17.75 20.83 8.57
CA THR A 84 16.49 20.47 7.92
C THR A 84 16.54 19.04 7.35
N GLU A 85 17.68 18.60 6.81
CA GLU A 85 17.84 17.22 6.34
C GLU A 85 17.76 16.20 7.48
N LYS A 86 18.32 16.50 8.67
CA LYS A 86 18.16 15.62 9.84
C LYS A 86 16.69 15.44 10.23
N VAL A 87 15.94 16.54 10.29
CA VAL A 87 14.50 16.51 10.59
C VAL A 87 13.74 15.74 9.51
N ARG A 88 14.02 16.03 8.23
CA ARG A 88 13.41 15.34 7.08
C ARG A 88 13.67 13.83 7.13
N ARG A 89 14.90 13.40 7.39
CA ARG A 89 15.27 11.98 7.50
C ARG A 89 14.52 11.29 8.64
N ASN A 90 14.43 11.93 9.81
CA ASN A 90 13.69 11.38 10.94
C ASN A 90 12.19 11.25 10.62
N MET A 91 11.58 12.26 9.98
CA MET A 91 10.19 12.17 9.53
C MET A 91 9.97 11.09 8.47
N LEU A 92 10.94 10.89 7.56
CA LEU A 92 10.88 9.82 6.56
C LEU A 92 10.91 8.44 7.21
N ILE A 93 11.78 8.23 8.20
CA ILE A 93 11.83 6.97 8.96
C ILE A 93 10.50 6.74 9.69
N LEU A 94 10.02 7.76 10.41
CA LEU A 94 8.75 7.67 11.14
C LEU A 94 7.59 7.32 10.20
N LYS A 95 7.50 7.97 9.04
CA LYS A 95 6.52 7.68 8.00
C LYS A 95 6.58 6.21 7.57
N HIS A 96 7.77 5.67 7.29
CA HIS A 96 7.91 4.28 6.85
C HIS A 96 7.53 3.29 7.95
N VAL A 97 7.90 3.55 9.21
CA VAL A 97 7.51 2.70 10.35
C VAL A 97 5.99 2.65 10.50
N ILE A 98 5.32 3.82 10.45
CA ILE A 98 3.86 3.90 10.52
C ILE A 98 3.23 3.17 9.33
N LEU A 99 3.67 3.43 8.10
CA LEU A 99 3.10 2.81 6.90
C LEU A 99 3.33 1.30 6.86
N LEU A 100 4.52 0.80 7.22
CA LEU A 100 4.79 -0.63 7.33
C LEU A 100 3.89 -1.30 8.37
N SER A 101 3.66 -0.63 9.51
CA SER A 101 2.76 -1.14 10.54
C SER A 101 1.32 -1.22 10.03
N LEU A 102 0.85 -0.21 9.30
CA LEU A 102 -0.48 -0.20 8.67
C LEU A 102 -0.61 -1.27 7.58
N PHE A 103 0.39 -1.44 6.72
CA PHE A 103 0.39 -2.50 5.72
C PHE A 103 0.39 -3.89 6.35
N GLY A 104 1.22 -4.11 7.38
CA GLY A 104 1.30 -5.37 8.10
C GLY A 104 0.00 -5.70 8.83
N ALA A 105 -0.53 -4.77 9.64
CA ALA A 105 -1.76 -4.97 10.38
C ALA A 105 -2.97 -5.10 9.46
N GLY A 106 -3.09 -4.25 8.43
CA GLY A 106 -4.17 -4.30 7.45
C GLY A 106 -4.13 -5.57 6.60
N GLY A 107 -2.94 -6.00 6.17
CA GLY A 107 -2.77 -7.25 5.43
C GLY A 107 -3.08 -8.49 6.27
N TYR A 108 -2.64 -8.51 7.53
CA TYR A 108 -2.96 -9.59 8.46
C TYR A 108 -4.47 -9.64 8.77
N TRP A 109 -5.09 -8.49 8.97
CA TRP A 109 -6.53 -8.41 9.18
C TRP A 109 -7.33 -8.88 7.96
N ALA A 110 -6.95 -8.45 6.76
CA ALA A 110 -7.56 -8.91 5.52
C ALA A 110 -7.39 -10.43 5.31
N TYR A 111 -6.24 -10.99 5.69
CA TYR A 111 -6.01 -12.44 5.66
C TYR A 111 -7.00 -13.18 6.57
N LEU A 112 -7.18 -12.70 7.81
CA LEU A 112 -8.11 -13.31 8.76
C LEU A 112 -9.56 -13.28 8.26
N MET A 113 -9.98 -12.20 7.61
CA MET A 113 -11.34 -12.11 7.04
C MET A 113 -11.52 -13.06 5.85
N THR A 114 -10.53 -13.12 4.97
CA THR A 114 -10.64 -13.86 3.70
C THR A 114 -10.55 -15.38 3.86
N PHE A 115 -9.81 -15.87 4.86
CA PHE A 115 -9.47 -17.29 5.02
C PHE A 115 -9.96 -17.93 6.32
N ARG A 116 -10.88 -17.27 7.05
CA ARG A 116 -11.65 -17.94 8.12
C ARG A 116 -12.71 -18.86 7.54
#